data_AF-A0A7W7YMA7-F1
#
_entry.id   AF-A0A7W7YMA7-F1
#
_cell.length_a   1.000
_cell.length_b   1.000
_cell.length_c   1.000
_cell.angle_alpha   90.00
_cell.angle_beta   90.00
_cell.angle_gamma   90.00
#
_symmetry.space_group_name_H-M   'P 1'
#
loop_
_entity.id
_entity.type
_entity.pdbx_description
1 polymer ?
#
loop_
_entity_poly.entity_id
_entity_poly.type
_entity_poly.pdbx_seq_one_letter_code
_entity_poly.pdbx_strand_id
1 'polypeptide(L)'
;MSDSPRPKRTRSAPLQTTGPEGEAWALKTQLELEQLISGEGPVDLAELKTVVGKMQVVIADYLESGKNLNITLQPIEILSAIDAALEEAQGRPSPWPDGADARTFFVHGLYDEIIQQPSNIFETRLFPDGSQRYIPISPALWKACLHRLRESITHAKLR
;
A
#
# COMPACT_ATOMS: atom_id res chain seq x y z
N MET A 1 21.75 43.14 29.49
CA MET A 1 21.89 42.51 28.16
C MET A 1 22.24 41.06 28.43
N SER A 2 21.26 40.16 28.40
CA SER A 2 21.43 38.74 28.72
C SER A 2 21.50 37.94 27.43
N ASP A 3 22.59 37.21 27.25
CA ASP A 3 22.87 36.38 26.09
C ASP A 3 22.40 34.95 26.40
N SER A 4 21.38 34.47 25.70
CA SER A 4 20.86 33.11 25.84
C SER A 4 21.53 32.18 24.81
N PRO A 5 22.08 31.02 25.21
CA PRO A 5 22.73 30.11 24.27
C PRO A 5 21.69 29.34 23.43
N ARG A 6 21.90 29.31 22.11
CA ARG A 6 21.11 28.50 21.17
C ARG A 6 21.34 27.00 21.39
N PRO A 7 20.29 26.16 21.28
CA PRO A 7 20.44 24.70 21.33
C PRO A 7 21.13 24.17 20.06
N LYS A 8 22.12 23.30 20.27
CA LYS A 8 22.83 22.57 19.21
C LYS A 8 21.88 21.56 18.56
N ARG A 9 21.70 21.66 17.23
CA ARG A 9 20.98 20.66 16.43
C ARG A 9 21.71 19.31 16.52
N THR A 10 21.10 18.34 17.18
CA THR A 10 21.51 16.94 17.15
C THR A 10 21.26 16.43 15.72
N ARG A 11 22.32 15.91 15.08
CA ARG A 11 22.20 15.20 13.80
C ARG A 11 21.28 13.99 14.01
N SER A 12 20.13 14.00 13.34
CA SER A 12 19.29 12.81 13.22
C SER A 12 20.11 11.68 12.61
N ALA A 13 20.14 10.54 13.30
CA ALA A 13 20.77 9.32 12.81
C ALA A 13 20.10 8.87 11.49
N PRO A 14 20.84 8.19 10.59
CA PRO A 14 20.23 7.58 9.41
C PRO A 14 19.20 6.54 9.86
N LEU A 15 17.99 6.61 9.31
CA LEU A 15 16.98 5.58 9.44
C LEU A 15 17.60 4.26 8.92
N GLN A 16 17.86 3.30 9.81
CA GLN A 16 18.23 1.95 9.41
C GLN A 16 16.96 1.23 8.96
N THR A 17 16.73 1.17 7.66
CA THR A 17 15.69 0.33 7.06
C THR A 17 16.20 -1.11 6.98
N THR A 18 15.80 -1.93 7.94
CA THR A 18 15.98 -3.39 7.89
C THR A 18 14.83 -4.02 7.09
N GLY A 19 15.07 -4.27 5.80
CA GLY A 19 14.22 -5.09 4.94
C GLY A 19 15.09 -5.76 3.88
N PRO A 20 14.77 -6.98 3.43
CA PRO A 20 15.62 -7.73 2.50
C PRO A 20 15.71 -6.94 1.20
N GLU A 21 16.93 -6.64 0.77
CA GLU A 21 17.24 -6.03 -0.52
C GLU A 21 16.65 -6.94 -1.61
N GLY A 22 15.45 -6.60 -2.08
CA GLY A 22 14.88 -7.20 -3.26
C GLY A 22 15.81 -6.90 -4.43
N GLU A 23 16.19 -7.94 -5.17
CA GLU A 23 17.04 -7.84 -6.36
C GLU A 23 16.57 -6.67 -7.23
N ALA A 24 17.42 -5.65 -7.37
CA ALA A 24 17.06 -4.45 -8.12
C ALA A 24 16.80 -4.84 -9.58
N TRP A 25 15.55 -4.66 -10.03
CA TRP A 25 15.21 -4.95 -11.41
C TRP A 25 15.81 -3.87 -12.31
N ALA A 26 16.66 -4.27 -13.25
CA ALA A 26 17.28 -3.37 -14.21
C ALA A 26 16.31 -2.99 -15.35
N LEU A 27 16.03 -1.70 -15.51
CA LEU A 27 15.40 -1.16 -16.70
C LEU A 27 16.45 -1.12 -17.82
N LYS A 28 16.22 -1.89 -18.88
CA LYS A 28 17.17 -2.08 -20.00
C LYS A 28 16.83 -1.20 -21.19
N THR A 29 15.58 -0.78 -21.33
CA THR A 29 15.10 -0.07 -22.54
C THR A 29 14.27 1.17 -22.21
N GLN A 30 14.20 2.09 -23.19
CA GLN A 30 13.33 3.27 -23.12
C GLN A 30 11.84 2.88 -23.03
N LEU A 31 11.43 1.79 -23.67
CA LEU A 31 10.07 1.26 -23.60
C LEU A 31 9.70 0.80 -22.18
N GLU A 32 10.61 0.12 -21.48
CA GLU A 32 10.39 -0.30 -20.08
C GLU A 32 10.28 0.92 -19.15
N LEU A 33 11.05 1.98 -19.42
CA LEU A 33 10.91 3.25 -18.70
C LEU A 33 9.55 3.90 -18.96
N GLU A 34 9.08 3.91 -20.21
CA GLU A 34 7.77 4.45 -20.58
C GLU A 34 6.62 3.64 -19.95
N GLN A 35 6.72 2.31 -19.93
CA GLN A 35 5.76 1.43 -19.26
C GLN A 35 5.75 1.62 -17.75
N LEU A 36 6.90 1.88 -17.15
CA LEU A 36 6.99 2.21 -15.74
C LEU A 36 6.30 3.56 -15.45
N ILE A 37 6.53 4.57 -16.29
CA ILE A 37 5.90 5.89 -16.17
C ILE A 37 4.39 5.79 -16.37
N SER A 38 3.92 5.01 -17.35
CA SER A 38 2.48 4.82 -17.58
C SER A 38 1.82 3.98 -16.49
N GLY A 39 2.59 3.13 -15.81
CA GLY A 39 2.07 2.22 -14.80
C GLY A 39 1.33 1.01 -15.37
N GLU A 40 1.46 0.74 -16.68
CA GLU A 40 0.74 -0.30 -17.43
C GLU A 40 1.60 -1.52 -17.75
N GLY A 41 2.75 -1.67 -17.10
CA GLY A 41 3.67 -2.79 -17.30
C GLY A 41 3.07 -4.16 -16.91
N PRO A 42 3.66 -5.27 -17.40
CA PRO A 42 3.28 -6.61 -16.98
C PRO A 42 3.49 -6.78 -15.47
N VAL A 43 2.58 -7.51 -14.82
CA VAL A 43 2.66 -7.79 -13.39
C VAL A 43 3.58 -8.99 -13.15
N ASP A 44 4.67 -8.78 -12.40
CA ASP A 44 5.48 -9.88 -11.87
C ASP A 44 4.71 -10.58 -10.74
N LEU A 45 4.56 -11.89 -10.86
CA LEU A 45 3.87 -12.73 -9.88
C LEU A 45 4.61 -12.83 -8.54
N ALA A 46 5.95 -12.79 -8.55
CA ALA A 46 6.75 -12.83 -7.31
C ALA A 46 6.60 -11.53 -6.52
N GLU A 47 6.65 -10.41 -7.24
CA GLU A 47 6.39 -9.08 -6.69
C GLU A 47 4.94 -8.97 -6.19
N LEU A 48 3.96 -9.39 -6.98
CA LEU A 48 2.55 -9.44 -6.58
C LEU A 48 2.35 -10.24 -5.29
N LYS A 49 2.97 -11.43 -5.17
CA LYS A 49 2.89 -12.23 -3.95
C LYS A 49 3.44 -11.49 -2.74
N THR A 50 4.54 -10.75 -2.92
CA THR A 50 5.16 -9.96 -1.86
C THR A 50 4.26 -8.80 -1.43
N VAL A 51 3.70 -8.04 -2.38
CA VAL A 51 2.79 -6.94 -2.10
C VAL A 51 1.51 -7.44 -1.43
N VAL A 52 0.91 -8.53 -1.92
CA VAL A 52 -0.26 -9.17 -1.30
C VAL A 52 0.04 -9.57 0.15
N GLY A 53 1.20 -10.17 0.42
CA GLY A 53 1.61 -10.54 1.78
C GLY A 53 1.72 -9.32 2.71
N LYS A 54 2.32 -8.22 2.24
CA LYS A 54 2.40 -6.96 3.00
C LYS A 54 1.00 -6.41 3.30
N MET A 55 0.11 -6.39 2.30
CA MET A 55 -1.26 -5.91 2.47
C MET A 55 -2.06 -6.76 3.45
N GLN A 56 -1.87 -8.07 3.46
CA GLN A 56 -2.52 -8.95 4.44
C GLN A 56 -2.11 -8.60 5.87
N VAL A 57 -0.84 -8.26 6.11
CA VAL A 57 -0.36 -7.81 7.42
C VAL A 57 -0.98 -6.47 7.80
N VAL A 58 -0.97 -5.48 6.90
CA VAL A 58 -1.58 -4.16 7.13
C VAL A 58 -3.06 -4.29 7.50
N ILE A 59 -3.82 -5.07 6.72
CA ILE A 59 -5.25 -5.31 6.99
C ILE A 59 -5.42 -6.04 8.33
N ALA A 60 -4.62 -7.07 8.62
CA ALA A 60 -4.72 -7.80 9.88
C ALA A 60 -4.43 -6.91 11.09
N ASP A 61 -3.38 -6.08 11.04
CA ASP A 61 -3.01 -5.15 12.11
C ASP A 61 -4.11 -4.09 12.32
N TYR A 62 -4.67 -3.56 11.23
CA TYR A 62 -5.81 -2.64 11.31
C TYR A 62 -7.02 -3.31 11.96
N LEU A 63 -7.38 -4.53 11.55
CA LEU A 63 -8.50 -5.27 12.13
C LEU A 63 -8.28 -5.62 13.62
N GLU A 64 -7.04 -5.90 14.01
CA GLU A 64 -6.68 -6.14 15.41
C GLU A 64 -6.93 -4.90 16.27
N SER A 65 -6.64 -3.70 15.75
CA SER A 65 -6.88 -2.44 16.46
C SER A 65 -8.36 -2.23 16.82
N GLY A 66 -9.27 -2.72 15.98
CA GLY A 66 -10.72 -2.63 16.18
C GLY A 66 -11.24 -3.46 17.36
N LYS A 67 -10.54 -4.55 17.72
CA LYS A 67 -10.96 -5.42 18.82
C LYS A 67 -10.97 -4.70 20.16
N ASN A 68 -10.02 -3.79 20.39
CA ASN A 68 -9.97 -2.96 21.60
C ASN A 68 -11.17 -2.00 21.71
N LEU A 69 -11.85 -1.74 20.60
CA LEU A 69 -13.05 -0.90 20.51
C LEU A 69 -14.34 -1.73 20.46
N ASN A 70 -14.26 -3.06 20.64
CA ASN A 70 -15.36 -4.01 20.40
C ASN A 70 -15.93 -3.95 18.96
N ILE A 71 -15.10 -3.58 17.98
CA ILE A 71 -15.46 -3.56 16.56
C ILE A 71 -14.79 -4.75 15.87
N THR A 72 -15.61 -5.70 15.43
CA THR A 72 -15.17 -6.80 14.56
C THR A 72 -15.86 -6.64 13.21
N LEU A 73 -15.09 -6.40 12.15
CA LEU A 73 -15.62 -6.32 10.79
C LEU A 73 -15.99 -7.71 10.27
N GLN A 74 -17.17 -7.80 9.65
CA GLN A 74 -17.57 -8.95 8.88
C GLN A 74 -16.83 -8.94 7.55
N PRO A 75 -16.59 -10.10 6.92
CA PRO A 75 -15.80 -10.10 5.71
C PRO A 75 -16.50 -9.41 4.52
N ILE A 76 -17.82 -9.19 4.57
CA ILE A 76 -18.48 -8.32 3.57
C ILE A 76 -18.04 -6.86 3.68
N GLU A 77 -17.78 -6.35 4.88
CA GLU A 77 -17.35 -4.96 5.08
C GLU A 77 -15.89 -4.77 4.68
N ILE A 78 -15.05 -5.78 4.93
CA ILE A 78 -13.67 -5.81 4.42
C ILE A 78 -13.69 -5.82 2.89
N LEU A 79 -14.56 -6.63 2.28
CA LEU A 79 -14.76 -6.63 0.82
C LEU A 79 -15.24 -5.28 0.31
N SER A 80 -16.16 -4.60 1.02
CA SER A 80 -16.62 -3.27 0.63
C SER A 80 -15.51 -2.22 0.63
N ALA A 81 -14.56 -2.27 1.57
CA ALA A 81 -13.39 -1.39 1.56
C ALA A 81 -12.46 -1.71 0.38
N ILE A 82 -12.23 -2.98 0.08
CA ILE A 82 -11.38 -3.41 -1.06
C ILE A 82 -12.04 -3.07 -2.40
N ASP A 83 -13.35 -3.27 -2.54
CA ASP A 83 -14.10 -2.94 -3.75
C ASP A 83 -14.05 -1.42 -4.00
N ALA A 84 -14.17 -0.60 -2.96
CA ALA A 84 -14.00 0.84 -3.07
C ALA A 84 -12.57 1.23 -3.50
N ALA A 85 -11.55 0.59 -2.94
CA ALA A 85 -10.15 0.82 -3.35
C ALA A 85 -9.90 0.39 -4.80
N LEU A 86 -10.58 -0.65 -5.29
CA LEU A 86 -10.53 -1.07 -6.69
C LEU A 86 -11.17 -0.02 -7.61
N GLU A 87 -12.31 0.55 -7.23
CA GLU A 87 -12.95 1.64 -7.97
C GLU A 87 -12.03 2.87 -8.07
N GLU A 88 -11.40 3.27 -6.94
CA GLU A 88 -10.44 4.38 -6.92
C GLU A 88 -9.20 4.10 -7.75
N ALA A 89 -8.64 2.89 -7.67
CA ALA A 89 -7.52 2.47 -8.52
C ALA A 89 -7.86 2.52 -10.02
N GLN A 90 -9.14 2.45 -10.38
CA GLN A 90 -9.63 2.59 -11.76
C GLN A 90 -9.96 4.04 -12.15
N GLY A 91 -9.67 5.01 -11.27
CA GLY A 91 -9.96 6.43 -11.49
C GLY A 91 -11.42 6.80 -11.29
N ARG A 92 -12.21 5.91 -10.65
CA ARG A 92 -13.60 6.19 -10.27
C ARG A 92 -13.61 6.66 -8.80
N PRO A 93 -14.31 7.74 -8.46
CA PRO A 93 -14.40 8.17 -7.07
C PRO A 93 -14.99 7.07 -6.20
N SER A 94 -14.48 6.93 -4.98
CA SER A 94 -14.97 5.95 -4.02
C SER A 94 -16.49 6.06 -3.85
N PRO A 95 -17.23 4.93 -3.95
CA PRO A 95 -18.69 4.94 -3.84
C PRO A 95 -19.17 5.06 -2.38
N TRP A 96 -18.29 5.34 -1.41
CA TRP A 96 -18.65 5.24 -0.01
C TRP A 96 -19.52 6.41 0.47
N PRO A 97 -20.71 6.13 1.03
CA PRO A 97 -21.54 7.15 1.64
C PRO A 97 -20.96 7.60 2.99
N ASP A 98 -21.21 8.86 3.33
CA ASP A 98 -21.00 9.36 4.69
C ASP A 98 -21.91 8.58 5.65
N GLY A 99 -21.30 7.86 6.60
CA GLY A 99 -22.03 7.23 7.70
C GLY A 99 -21.60 7.82 9.03
N ALA A 100 -22.53 7.87 9.98
CA ALA A 100 -22.35 8.58 11.25
C ALA A 100 -21.99 7.66 12.43
N ASP A 101 -22.00 6.35 12.26
CA ASP A 101 -21.72 5.40 13.33
C ASP A 101 -20.26 4.92 13.34
N ALA A 102 -19.78 4.52 14.52
CA ALA A 102 -18.40 4.13 14.75
C ALA A 102 -17.94 2.95 13.86
N ARG A 103 -18.85 2.04 13.49
CA ARG A 103 -18.53 0.91 12.62
C ARG A 103 -18.30 1.39 11.20
N THR A 104 -19.15 2.28 10.70
CA THR A 104 -18.95 2.93 9.40
C THR A 104 -17.62 3.69 9.37
N PHE A 105 -17.31 4.49 10.39
CA PHE A 105 -16.00 5.16 10.50
C PHE A 105 -14.83 4.17 10.47
N PHE A 106 -14.97 3.00 11.12
CA PHE A 106 -13.91 2.00 11.15
C PHE A 106 -13.69 1.34 9.78
N VAL A 107 -14.74 1.13 8.99
CA VAL A 107 -14.60 0.62 7.62
C VAL A 107 -14.02 1.69 6.69
N HIS A 108 -14.41 2.96 6.85
CA HIS A 108 -13.78 4.08 6.15
C HIS A 108 -12.28 4.18 6.46
N GLY A 109 -11.90 4.05 7.73
CA GLY A 109 -10.47 4.04 8.09
C GLY A 109 -9.71 2.85 7.49
N LEU A 110 -10.34 1.68 7.32
CA LEU A 110 -9.72 0.56 6.61
C LEU A 110 -9.53 0.88 5.13
N TYR A 111 -10.52 1.51 4.52
CA TYR A 111 -10.42 1.99 3.14
C TYR A 111 -9.25 2.99 2.99
N ASP A 112 -9.18 4.00 3.85
CA ASP A 112 -8.11 5.01 3.86
C ASP A 112 -6.74 4.36 4.03
N GLU A 113 -6.62 3.42 4.96
CA GLU A 113 -5.38 2.66 5.19
C GLU A 113 -4.95 1.92 3.92
N ILE A 114 -5.89 1.28 3.20
CA ILE A 114 -5.64 0.55 1.95
C ILE A 114 -5.15 1.49 0.84
N ILE A 115 -5.86 2.59 0.57
CA ILE A 115 -5.53 3.49 -0.55
C ILE A 115 -4.24 4.29 -0.35
N GLN A 116 -3.74 4.38 0.89
CA GLN A 116 -2.44 4.97 1.18
C GLN A 116 -1.26 4.04 0.89
N GLN A 117 -1.47 2.71 0.91
CA GLN A 117 -0.38 1.73 0.77
C GLN A 117 0.42 1.81 -0.54
N PRO A 118 -0.16 2.14 -1.71
CA PRO A 118 0.63 2.30 -2.94
C PRO A 118 1.78 3.30 -2.79
N SER A 119 1.60 4.34 -1.96
CA SER A 119 2.63 5.33 -1.68
C SER A 119 3.62 4.91 -0.58
N ASN A 120 3.31 3.86 0.17
CA ASN A 120 4.12 3.34 1.28
C ASN A 120 4.88 2.06 0.91
N ILE A 121 4.52 1.41 -0.19
CA ILE A 121 5.19 0.21 -0.70
C ILE A 121 6.09 0.62 -1.85
N PHE A 122 7.40 0.42 -1.65
CA PHE A 122 8.42 0.77 -2.62
C PHE A 122 9.15 -0.46 -3.17
N GLU A 123 9.62 -0.32 -4.40
CA GLU A 123 10.47 -1.25 -5.12
C GLU A 123 11.80 -0.57 -5.46
N THR A 124 12.89 -1.33 -5.45
CA THR A 124 14.19 -0.83 -5.89
C THR A 124 14.35 -1.13 -7.38
N ARG A 125 14.52 -0.10 -8.21
CA ARG A 125 14.83 -0.26 -9.64
C ARG A 125 16.21 0.29 -9.96
N LEU A 126 16.94 -0.41 -10.83
CA LEU A 126 18.19 0.06 -11.41
C LEU A 126 17.89 0.71 -12.76
N PHE A 127 18.25 1.99 -12.90
CA PHE A 127 18.01 2.78 -14.09
C PHE A 127 19.15 2.64 -15.11
N PRO A 128 18.92 3.00 -16.39
CA PRO A 128 19.96 2.92 -17.43
C PRO A 128 21.20 3.78 -17.14
N ASP A 129 21.07 4.82 -16.31
CA ASP A 129 22.18 5.66 -15.83
C ASP A 129 23.01 4.98 -14.72
N GLY A 130 22.66 3.76 -14.33
CA GLY A 130 23.30 3.01 -13.25
C GLY A 130 22.84 3.41 -11.85
N SER A 131 21.90 4.36 -11.72
CA SER A 131 21.36 4.76 -10.42
C SER A 131 20.30 3.77 -9.92
N GLN A 132 20.31 3.51 -8.62
CA GLN A 132 19.22 2.79 -7.95
C GLN A 132 18.26 3.79 -7.35
N ARG A 133 16.95 3.58 -7.55
CA ARG A 133 15.92 4.45 -7.00
C ARG A 133 14.79 3.62 -6.42
N TYR A 134 14.24 4.10 -5.31
CA TYR A 134 13.01 3.58 -4.73
C TYR A 134 11.84 4.22 -5.45
N ILE A 135 10.99 3.39 -6.04
CA ILE A 135 9.78 3.84 -6.71
C ILE A 135 8.56 3.21 -6.04
N PRO A 136 7.44 3.94 -5.93
CA PRO A 136 6.17 3.33 -5.54
C PRO A 136 5.80 2.19 -6.47
N ILE A 137 5.04 1.22 -5.96
CA ILE A 137 4.50 0.14 -6.78
C ILE A 137 3.69 0.70 -7.96
N SER A 138 3.72 -0.01 -9.09
CA SER A 138 2.96 0.42 -10.26
C SER A 138 1.44 0.32 -10.05
N PRO A 139 0.63 1.19 -10.71
CA PRO A 139 -0.82 1.06 -10.74
C PRO A 139 -1.33 -0.32 -11.17
N ALA A 140 -0.71 -0.96 -12.18
CA ALA A 140 -1.08 -2.31 -12.62
C ALA A 140 -0.88 -3.36 -11.52
N LEU A 141 0.27 -3.32 -10.84
CA LEU A 141 0.57 -4.21 -9.72
C LEU A 141 -0.38 -3.97 -8.54
N TRP A 142 -0.70 -2.71 -8.26
CA TRP A 142 -1.66 -2.35 -7.22
C TRP A 142 -3.06 -2.93 -7.48
N LYS A 143 -3.58 -2.74 -8.69
CA LYS A 143 -4.87 -3.33 -9.11
C LYS A 143 -4.87 -4.85 -8.97
N ALA A 144 -3.81 -5.51 -9.43
CA ALA A 144 -3.67 -6.96 -9.31
C ALA A 144 -3.64 -7.43 -7.85
N CYS A 145 -2.97 -6.67 -6.97
CA CYS A 145 -2.95 -6.94 -5.53
C CYS A 145 -4.36 -6.88 -4.93
N LEU A 146 -5.10 -5.80 -5.20
CA LEU A 146 -6.47 -5.64 -4.70
C LEU A 146 -7.42 -6.75 -5.20
N HIS A 147 -7.34 -7.12 -6.48
CA HIS A 147 -8.09 -8.26 -7.01
C HIS A 147 -7.77 -9.56 -6.28
N ARG A 148 -6.48 -9.82 -6.02
CA ARG A 148 -6.05 -11.02 -5.31
C ARG A 148 -6.53 -11.07 -3.86
N LEU A 149 -6.50 -9.93 -3.17
CA LEU A 149 -7.05 -9.80 -1.81
C LEU A 149 -8.54 -10.09 -1.79
N ARG A 150 -9.30 -9.48 -2.71
CA ARG A 150 -10.74 -9.70 -2.88
C ARG A 150 -11.09 -11.17 -3.10
N GLU A 151 -10.37 -11.84 -4.01
CA GLU A 151 -10.51 -13.28 -4.26
C GLU A 151 -10.27 -14.10 -2.99
N SER A 152 -9.19 -13.80 -2.26
CA SER A 152 -8.81 -14.57 -1.07
C SER A 152 -9.89 -14.53 0.02
N ILE A 153 -10.52 -13.37 0.23
CA ILE A 153 -11.59 -13.22 1.23
C ILE A 153 -12.87 -13.90 0.76
N THR A 154 -13.18 -13.82 -0.54
CA THR A 154 -14.36 -14.49 -1.12
C THR A 154 -14.23 -16.02 -1.01
N HIS A 155 -13.06 -16.57 -1.31
CA HIS A 155 -12.81 -18.01 -1.22
C HIS A 155 -12.70 -18.52 0.22
N ALA A 156 -12.23 -17.69 1.17
CA ALA A 156 -12.20 -18.04 2.59
C ALA A 156 -13.62 -18.27 3.17
N LYS A 157 -14.66 -17.65 2.59
CA LYS A 157 -16.06 -17.88 2.99
C LYS A 157 -16.67 -19.19 2.49
N LEU A 158 -16.04 -19.86 1.53
CA LEU A 158 -16.55 -21.08 0.89
C LEU A 158 -15.98 -22.38 1.50
N ARG A 159 -15.20 -22.27 2.58
CA ARG A 159 -14.65 -23.38 3.36
C ARG A 159 -15.24 -23.36 4.76
#